data_AF-A0AAE1SQN7-F1
#
_entry.id   AF-A0AAE1SQN7-F1
#
_cell.length_a   1.000
_cell.length_b   1.000
_cell.length_c   1.000
_cell.angle_alpha   90.00
_cell.angle_beta   90.00
_cell.angle_gamma   90.00
#
_symmetry.space_group_name_H-M   'P 1'
#
loop_
_entity.id
_entity.type
_entity.pdbx_description
1 polymer ?
#
loop_
_entity_poly.entity_id
_entity_poly.type
_entity_poly.pdbx_seq_one_letter_code
_entity_poly.pdbx_strand_id
1 'polypeptide(L)'
;MELLCPSLKEAFVIQNQQIALDYIGKRGSTVVFTREGESSTPKRFSKGKCFRMLVLEYCETKKAYNFGYIIHGLLLCVLGRRPEDERDHYGNKRLDLAGPLVGGLFRMEANKGREILCSKAKTITSGLKYSLATGNWGQANAAGTTEGVSQACGLVKNFALMVYITVGSASNPNLKFLEEWSTENFEEISPAVIPQSTKMFVNGCWVGIHRNPDLLVNTLRQLRRQVDVNTEVGVVRNINLKELRLYTDYGRCSRPLFIVEKKKLIIKKKDIVALQMRESSEDSGWHDLVAKGFIEYVDTEEEETTMISMTINSPRNTYQSVMGKQAMGIYVTNYQFRMDTLACVLYYPQKLLVTTRAMEHLHFRQLPAGIDEEKKMGTLVEEDFGGPDREHTMGMRHDDDGFAPPGARVSGDDVIIGKTTPISQDDAQGQPARYTRKDHSTNLRHSEAGIVDQVLLTTNADGLRFVKIRMRSVRIPQIGDKFSSRHGQKGTIGMIYTQEDMPWSAECITPDIIVNPHAIPSRMTIGQLVECIMGKVAAHMGKEGDATPFTDATVDSISKALHKCGYQMHSFERTYNGHTGRILTAMIFLGPTYYQRLKHMVDDKIHSRGRGPVQILTRQPAEGRSRDGGL
;
A
#
# COMPACT_ATOMS: atom_id res chain seq x y z
N MET A 1 -40.95 9.54 -26.33
CA MET A 1 -40.53 9.50 -27.76
C MET A 1 -39.95 10.83 -28.24
N GLU A 2 -40.51 11.98 -27.86
CA GLU A 2 -40.11 13.31 -28.34
C GLU A 2 -38.59 13.57 -28.29
N LEU A 3 -37.89 13.28 -27.19
CA LEU A 3 -36.43 13.45 -27.08
C LEU A 3 -35.62 12.65 -28.11
N LEU A 4 -36.15 11.55 -28.65
CA LEU A 4 -35.51 10.75 -29.72
C LEU A 4 -35.91 11.20 -31.13
N CYS A 5 -36.97 12.00 -31.27
CA CYS A 5 -37.51 12.43 -32.55
C CYS A 5 -36.51 13.21 -33.43
N PRO A 6 -35.66 14.12 -32.89
CA PRO A 6 -34.63 14.79 -33.68
C PRO A 6 -33.63 13.81 -34.30
N SER A 7 -33.06 12.90 -33.51
CA SER A 7 -32.07 11.91 -33.99
C SER A 7 -32.67 10.89 -34.97
N LEU A 8 -33.95 10.54 -34.81
CA LEU A 8 -34.66 9.69 -35.78
C LEU A 8 -34.93 10.42 -37.11
N LYS A 9 -35.18 11.74 -37.07
CA LYS A 9 -35.29 12.57 -38.29
C LYS A 9 -33.93 12.75 -38.97
N GLU A 10 -32.85 12.94 -38.22
CA GLU A 10 -31.48 13.01 -38.75
C GLU A 10 -31.08 11.69 -39.43
N ALA A 11 -31.36 10.55 -38.80
CA ALA A 11 -31.05 9.23 -39.35
C ALA A 11 -31.89 8.85 -40.59
N PHE A 12 -32.99 9.55 -40.87
CA PHE A 12 -33.96 9.19 -41.91
C PHE A 12 -33.35 9.08 -43.33
N VAL A 13 -32.23 9.74 -43.59
CA VAL A 13 -31.51 9.66 -44.89
C VAL A 13 -30.83 8.31 -45.14
N ILE A 14 -30.75 7.40 -44.15
CA ILE A 14 -30.12 6.08 -44.28
C ILE A 14 -31.12 4.98 -43.86
N GLN A 15 -31.76 4.36 -44.85
CA GLN A 15 -32.79 3.32 -44.65
C GLN A 15 -32.29 1.89 -44.85
N ASN A 16 -31.02 1.68 -45.22
CA ASN A 16 -30.47 0.36 -45.55
C ASN A 16 -29.16 0.10 -44.78
N GLN A 17 -29.06 -1.07 -44.15
CA GLN A 17 -27.89 -1.51 -43.37
C GLN A 17 -26.57 -1.40 -44.16
N GLN A 18 -26.57 -1.72 -45.45
CA GLN A 18 -25.36 -1.65 -46.28
C GLN A 18 -24.91 -0.20 -46.53
N ILE A 19 -25.86 0.74 -46.63
CA ILE A 19 -25.57 2.19 -46.71
C ILE A 19 -25.07 2.71 -45.37
N ALA A 20 -25.63 2.25 -44.24
CA ALA A 20 -25.13 2.59 -42.91
C ALA A 20 -23.70 2.09 -42.68
N LEU A 21 -23.37 0.87 -43.12
CA LEU A 21 -22.02 0.31 -43.05
C LEU A 21 -21.01 1.09 -43.91
N ASP A 22 -21.40 1.54 -45.10
CA ASP A 22 -20.59 2.41 -45.96
C ASP A 22 -20.38 3.81 -45.34
N TYR A 23 -21.45 4.42 -44.81
CA TYR A 23 -21.41 5.72 -44.11
C TYR A 23 -20.49 5.71 -42.87
N ILE A 24 -20.49 4.60 -42.11
CA ILE A 24 -19.55 4.37 -41.01
C ILE A 24 -18.13 4.13 -41.56
N GLY A 25 -17.99 3.31 -42.61
CA GLY A 25 -16.70 2.99 -43.23
C GLY A 25 -15.96 4.23 -43.75
N LYS A 26 -16.66 5.13 -44.43
CA LYS A 26 -16.15 6.42 -44.95
C LYS A 26 -15.70 7.40 -43.86
N ARG A 27 -16.09 7.18 -42.60
CA ARG A 27 -15.67 7.97 -41.43
C ARG A 27 -14.63 7.24 -40.56
N GLY A 28 -14.21 6.03 -40.93
CA GLY A 28 -13.14 5.29 -40.26
C GLY A 28 -11.76 5.84 -40.62
N SER A 29 -10.82 5.80 -39.66
CA SER A 29 -9.48 6.42 -39.76
C SER A 29 -8.51 5.79 -40.78
N THR A 30 -8.97 4.88 -41.64
CA THR A 30 -8.18 4.24 -42.70
C THR A 30 -9.01 4.07 -43.97
N VAL A 31 -9.07 5.14 -44.77
CA VAL A 31 -9.64 5.14 -46.12
C VAL A 31 -8.65 4.44 -47.08
N VAL A 32 -8.64 3.11 -47.04
CA VAL A 32 -7.88 2.29 -48.00
C VAL A 32 -8.69 2.18 -49.29
N PHE A 33 -8.30 2.95 -50.32
CA PHE A 33 -8.83 2.82 -51.67
C PHE A 33 -8.27 1.56 -52.37
N THR A 34 -8.88 0.40 -52.11
CA THR A 34 -8.76 -0.77 -53.01
C THR A 34 -9.92 -0.75 -54.00
N ARG A 35 -9.60 -0.63 -55.30
CA ARG A 35 -10.54 -1.04 -56.35
C ARG A 35 -10.80 -2.55 -56.21
N GLU A 36 -12.05 -2.95 -56.42
CA GLU A 36 -12.48 -4.35 -56.63
C GLU A 36 -12.02 -5.35 -55.55
N GLY A 37 -12.60 -5.24 -54.35
CA GLY A 37 -12.34 -6.15 -53.23
C GLY A 37 -13.38 -6.05 -52.10
N GLU A 38 -14.42 -6.88 -52.20
CA GLU A 38 -15.51 -7.17 -51.24
C GLU A 38 -15.60 -6.40 -49.89
N SER A 39 -16.76 -5.73 -49.70
CA SER A 39 -17.68 -5.59 -48.53
C SER A 39 -17.28 -5.83 -47.05
N SER A 40 -16.02 -6.13 -46.74
CA SER A 40 -15.58 -6.81 -45.51
C SER A 40 -15.09 -5.86 -44.41
N THR A 41 -14.53 -4.71 -44.79
CA THR A 41 -13.93 -3.73 -43.87
C THR A 41 -14.90 -3.18 -42.81
N PRO A 42 -16.12 -2.68 -43.15
CA PRO A 42 -17.04 -2.18 -42.14
C PRO A 42 -17.65 -3.31 -41.29
N LYS A 43 -17.89 -4.50 -41.89
CA LYS A 43 -18.31 -5.71 -41.16
C LYS A 43 -17.25 -6.15 -40.13
N ARG A 44 -15.96 -6.02 -40.43
CA ARG A 44 -14.87 -6.22 -39.45
C ARG A 44 -14.85 -5.16 -38.35
N PHE A 45 -15.21 -3.91 -38.65
CA PHE A 45 -15.26 -2.83 -37.65
C PHE A 45 -16.40 -3.03 -36.63
N SER A 46 -17.61 -3.36 -37.08
CA SER A 46 -18.76 -3.64 -36.22
C SER A 46 -18.60 -4.93 -35.40
N LYS A 47 -18.03 -5.99 -35.99
CA LYS A 47 -17.76 -7.25 -35.29
C LYS A 47 -16.62 -7.14 -34.29
N GLY A 48 -15.45 -6.61 -34.72
CA GLY A 48 -14.18 -6.74 -33.98
C GLY A 48 -13.77 -5.59 -33.06
N LYS A 49 -14.31 -4.36 -33.22
CA LYS A 49 -13.94 -3.20 -32.38
C LYS A 49 -15.05 -2.75 -31.43
N CYS A 50 -16.31 -2.72 -31.88
CA CYS A 50 -17.42 -2.24 -31.06
C CYS A 50 -17.86 -3.31 -30.04
N PHE A 51 -17.91 -2.95 -28.75
CA PHE A 51 -18.25 -3.82 -27.62
C PHE A 51 -17.49 -5.16 -27.57
N ARG A 52 -16.14 -5.10 -27.64
CA ARG A 52 -15.25 -6.28 -27.63
C ARG A 52 -15.36 -7.16 -26.37
N MET A 53 -15.91 -6.64 -25.28
CA MET A 53 -16.10 -7.38 -24.01
C MET A 53 -17.38 -8.23 -23.99
N LEU A 54 -18.36 -7.98 -24.87
CA LEU A 54 -19.68 -8.61 -24.75
C LEU A 54 -19.80 -9.99 -25.40
N VAL A 55 -19.33 -10.19 -26.65
CA VAL A 55 -19.48 -11.48 -27.35
C VAL A 55 -18.37 -11.73 -28.39
N LEU A 56 -18.15 -13.01 -28.69
CA LEU A 56 -17.55 -13.52 -29.93
C LEU A 56 -18.37 -13.10 -31.18
N GLU A 57 -17.99 -13.59 -32.36
CA GLU A 57 -18.74 -13.35 -33.59
C GLU A 57 -20.18 -13.89 -33.51
N TYR A 58 -21.09 -13.34 -34.34
CA TYR A 58 -22.49 -13.76 -34.55
C TYR A 58 -23.58 -13.35 -33.52
N CYS A 59 -23.35 -12.36 -32.63
CA CYS A 59 -24.40 -11.81 -31.76
C CYS A 59 -24.68 -10.31 -31.99
N GLU A 60 -25.45 -9.97 -33.01
CA GLU A 60 -25.84 -8.58 -33.31
C GLU A 60 -27.05 -8.10 -32.49
N THR A 61 -28.04 -8.97 -32.24
CA THR A 61 -29.22 -8.71 -31.40
C THR A 61 -28.85 -8.31 -29.97
N LYS A 62 -27.98 -9.08 -29.31
CA LYS A 62 -27.53 -8.81 -27.94
C LYS A 62 -26.74 -7.49 -27.84
N LYS A 63 -25.97 -7.13 -28.87
CA LYS A 63 -25.32 -5.80 -28.96
C LYS A 63 -26.34 -4.67 -29.09
N ALA A 64 -27.40 -4.84 -29.90
CA ALA A 64 -28.46 -3.85 -30.05
C ALA A 64 -29.25 -3.61 -28.75
N TYR A 65 -29.61 -4.66 -28.01
CA TYR A 65 -30.28 -4.54 -26.70
C TYR A 65 -29.41 -3.81 -25.67
N ASN A 66 -28.12 -4.14 -25.56
CA ASN A 66 -27.19 -3.44 -24.65
C ASN A 66 -27.01 -1.96 -25.05
N PHE A 67 -26.93 -1.63 -26.34
CA PHE A 67 -26.86 -0.25 -26.80
C PHE A 67 -28.15 0.54 -26.52
N GLY A 68 -29.31 -0.08 -26.70
CA GLY A 68 -30.61 0.49 -26.33
C GLY A 68 -30.74 0.75 -24.82
N TYR A 69 -30.19 -0.13 -23.98
CA TYR A 69 -30.11 0.08 -22.53
C TYR A 69 -29.20 1.25 -22.15
N ILE A 70 -28.05 1.43 -22.82
CA ILE A 70 -27.17 2.59 -22.61
C ILE A 70 -27.89 3.91 -22.97
N ILE A 71 -28.58 3.96 -24.11
CA ILE A 71 -29.41 5.12 -24.50
C ILE A 71 -30.52 5.37 -23.48
N HIS A 72 -31.16 4.30 -22.97
CA HIS A 72 -32.19 4.41 -21.95
C HIS A 72 -31.66 5.00 -20.63
N GLY A 73 -30.48 4.55 -20.17
CA GLY A 73 -29.79 5.11 -19.01
C GLY A 73 -29.49 6.60 -19.16
N LEU A 74 -28.96 7.01 -20.31
CA LEU A 74 -28.72 8.42 -20.64
C LEU A 74 -30.02 9.24 -20.59
N LEU A 75 -31.10 8.75 -21.21
CA LEU A 75 -32.41 9.41 -21.18
C LEU A 75 -33.01 9.49 -19.77
N LEU A 76 -32.81 8.49 -18.91
CA LEU A 76 -33.25 8.55 -17.50
C LEU A 76 -32.51 9.64 -16.72
N CYS A 77 -31.22 9.83 -16.98
CA CYS A 77 -30.42 10.91 -16.38
C CYS A 77 -30.89 12.29 -16.88
N VAL A 78 -31.01 12.48 -18.20
CA VAL A 78 -31.51 13.73 -18.81
C VAL A 78 -32.93 14.09 -18.37
N LEU A 79 -33.77 13.10 -18.05
CA LEU A 79 -35.12 13.30 -17.50
C LEU A 79 -35.17 13.45 -15.96
N GLY A 80 -34.03 13.49 -15.27
CA GLY A 80 -33.95 13.59 -13.81
C GLY A 80 -34.52 12.38 -13.04
N ARG A 81 -34.68 11.23 -13.72
CA ARG A 81 -35.28 10.00 -13.16
C ARG A 81 -34.26 9.05 -12.53
N ARG A 82 -32.97 9.28 -12.81
CA ARG A 82 -31.81 8.63 -12.19
C ARG A 82 -30.76 9.74 -11.95
N PRO A 83 -30.05 9.76 -10.82
CA PRO A 83 -28.94 10.68 -10.61
C PRO A 83 -27.76 10.38 -11.56
N GLU A 84 -26.82 11.32 -11.66
CA GLU A 84 -25.52 11.06 -12.29
C GLU A 84 -24.71 10.04 -11.48
N ASP A 85 -23.97 9.16 -12.17
CA ASP A 85 -23.19 8.11 -11.50
C ASP A 85 -21.90 8.70 -10.88
N GLU A 86 -21.67 8.44 -9.58
CA GLU A 86 -20.51 8.98 -8.87
C GLU A 86 -19.20 8.32 -9.34
N ARG A 87 -18.35 9.11 -10.02
CA ARG A 87 -17.02 8.70 -10.50
C ARG A 87 -16.05 8.30 -9.37
N ASP A 88 -16.32 8.73 -8.15
CA ASP A 88 -15.52 8.38 -6.98
C ASP A 88 -16.06 7.23 -6.13
N HIS A 89 -17.25 6.69 -6.44
CA HIS A 89 -17.76 5.49 -5.79
C HIS A 89 -16.79 4.32 -5.99
N TYR A 90 -16.48 3.61 -4.90
CA TYR A 90 -15.47 2.55 -4.90
C TYR A 90 -15.93 1.26 -5.58
N GLY A 91 -17.23 0.96 -5.59
CA GLY A 91 -17.78 -0.19 -6.31
C GLY A 91 -17.62 -0.11 -7.83
N ASN A 92 -17.49 1.11 -8.37
CA ASN A 92 -17.12 1.36 -9.78
C ASN A 92 -15.61 1.22 -10.07
N LYS A 93 -14.77 0.95 -9.06
CA LYS A 93 -13.30 0.89 -9.18
C LYS A 93 -12.79 -0.53 -9.01
N ARG A 94 -11.60 -0.81 -9.56
CA ARG A 94 -10.91 -2.11 -9.48
C ARG A 94 -9.45 -1.92 -9.12
N LEU A 95 -8.85 -2.95 -8.53
CA LEU A 95 -7.47 -2.95 -8.06
C LEU A 95 -6.67 -4.06 -8.75
N ASP A 96 -5.82 -3.67 -9.70
CA ASP A 96 -4.88 -4.57 -10.34
C ASP A 96 -3.75 -4.94 -9.36
N LEU A 97 -3.81 -6.16 -8.85
CA LEU A 97 -2.75 -6.73 -8.02
C LEU A 97 -1.60 -7.29 -8.88
N ALA A 98 -0.56 -7.78 -8.23
CA ALA A 98 0.61 -8.37 -8.91
C ALA A 98 0.25 -9.47 -9.94
N GLY A 99 -0.80 -10.26 -9.69
CA GLY A 99 -1.28 -11.28 -10.63
C GLY A 99 -1.70 -10.70 -12.00
N PRO A 100 -2.75 -9.85 -12.06
CA PRO A 100 -3.14 -9.13 -13.28
C PRO A 100 -1.99 -8.35 -13.93
N LEU A 101 -1.20 -7.60 -13.16
CA LEU A 101 -0.10 -6.77 -13.69
C LEU A 101 1.01 -7.61 -14.34
N VAL A 102 1.51 -8.64 -13.65
CA VAL A 102 2.54 -9.54 -14.18
C VAL A 102 1.99 -10.40 -15.31
N GLY A 103 0.72 -10.82 -15.25
CA GLY A 103 0.05 -11.55 -16.33
C GLY A 103 -0.13 -10.72 -17.61
N GLY A 104 -0.43 -9.42 -17.48
CA GLY A 104 -0.47 -8.46 -18.57
C GLY A 104 0.90 -8.22 -19.20
N LEU A 105 1.92 -7.99 -18.36
CA LEU A 105 3.30 -7.79 -18.79
C LEU A 105 3.89 -9.05 -19.45
N PHE A 106 3.71 -10.23 -18.87
CA PHE A 106 4.12 -11.50 -19.47
C PHE A 106 3.46 -11.72 -20.84
N ARG A 107 2.16 -11.41 -20.96
CA ARG A 107 1.45 -11.45 -22.24
C ARG A 107 1.99 -10.43 -23.25
N MET A 108 2.50 -9.28 -22.81
CA MET A 108 3.18 -8.32 -23.67
C MET A 108 4.50 -8.89 -24.18
N GLU A 109 5.38 -9.37 -23.30
CA GLU A 109 6.69 -9.91 -23.69
C GLU A 109 6.59 -11.19 -24.53
N ALA A 110 5.67 -12.12 -24.20
CA ALA A 110 5.46 -13.34 -24.98
C ALA A 110 4.99 -13.08 -26.42
N ASN A 111 4.28 -11.97 -26.64
CA ASN A 111 3.82 -11.52 -27.96
C ASN A 111 4.87 -10.68 -28.73
N LYS A 112 5.97 -10.23 -28.08
CA LYS A 112 7.09 -9.61 -28.79
C LYS A 112 7.91 -10.69 -29.52
N GLY A 113 8.01 -10.55 -30.83
CA GLY A 113 8.74 -11.46 -31.71
C GLY A 113 7.91 -12.64 -32.23
N ARG A 114 8.08 -12.95 -33.52
CA ARG A 114 7.43 -14.08 -34.22
C ARG A 114 8.26 -15.38 -34.20
N GLU A 115 9.45 -15.36 -33.60
CA GLU A 115 10.46 -16.40 -33.78
C GLU A 115 10.54 -17.42 -32.62
N ILE A 116 11.48 -18.36 -32.80
CA ILE A 116 11.59 -19.66 -32.12
C ILE A 116 11.79 -19.53 -30.59
N LEU A 117 11.24 -20.50 -29.87
CA LEU A 117 11.13 -20.59 -28.40
C LEU A 117 12.36 -20.08 -27.61
N CYS A 118 13.58 -20.42 -28.05
CA CYS A 118 14.81 -20.11 -27.34
C CYS A 118 15.13 -18.61 -27.24
N SER A 119 14.80 -17.80 -28.26
CA SER A 119 15.05 -16.35 -28.20
C SER A 119 14.06 -15.65 -27.26
N LYS A 120 12.83 -16.16 -27.14
CA LYS A 120 11.80 -15.62 -26.24
C LYS A 120 12.15 -15.74 -24.77
N ALA A 121 12.87 -16.79 -24.36
CA ALA A 121 13.27 -16.98 -22.97
C ALA A 121 14.09 -15.81 -22.42
N LYS A 122 15.05 -15.28 -23.21
CA LYS A 122 15.84 -14.10 -22.83
C LYS A 122 14.99 -12.85 -22.75
N THR A 123 14.15 -12.59 -23.77
CA THR A 123 13.26 -11.41 -23.86
C THR A 123 12.26 -11.34 -22.71
N ILE A 124 11.58 -12.45 -22.40
CA ILE A 124 10.61 -12.49 -21.29
C ILE A 124 11.32 -12.29 -19.95
N THR A 125 12.44 -12.96 -19.72
CA THR A 125 13.19 -12.86 -18.46
C THR A 125 13.75 -11.45 -18.24
N SER A 126 14.34 -10.84 -19.28
CA SER A 126 14.89 -9.48 -19.17
C SER A 126 13.78 -8.42 -19.08
N GLY A 127 12.69 -8.55 -19.85
CA GLY A 127 11.55 -7.64 -19.80
C GLY A 127 10.85 -7.62 -18.45
N LEU A 128 10.57 -8.80 -17.88
CA LEU A 128 10.02 -8.92 -16.52
C LEU A 128 10.98 -8.33 -15.47
N LYS A 129 12.28 -8.72 -15.50
CA LYS A 129 13.30 -8.23 -14.56
C LYS A 129 13.46 -6.71 -14.63
N TYR A 130 13.49 -6.13 -15.83
CA TYR A 130 13.60 -4.69 -16.05
C TYR A 130 12.39 -3.93 -15.52
N SER A 131 11.18 -4.38 -15.87
CA SER A 131 9.93 -3.70 -15.48
C SER A 131 9.74 -3.73 -13.95
N LEU A 132 10.01 -4.86 -13.30
CA LEU A 132 9.95 -4.99 -11.85
C LEU A 132 11.04 -4.18 -11.12
N ALA A 133 12.25 -4.09 -11.69
CA ALA A 133 13.35 -3.33 -11.08
C ALA A 133 13.23 -1.79 -11.27
N THR A 134 12.56 -1.34 -12.33
CA THR A 134 12.38 0.10 -12.65
C THR A 134 11.02 0.65 -12.26
N GLY A 135 10.00 -0.21 -12.05
CA GLY A 135 8.61 0.19 -11.89
C GLY A 135 7.87 0.46 -13.21
N ASN A 136 8.54 0.34 -14.37
CA ASN A 136 7.96 0.63 -15.68
C ASN A 136 7.18 -0.58 -16.23
N TRP A 137 5.87 -0.64 -15.96
CA TRP A 137 4.99 -1.74 -16.38
C TRP A 137 4.61 -1.76 -17.88
N GLY A 138 5.29 -1.00 -18.73
CA GLY A 138 5.06 -0.98 -20.19
C GLY A 138 5.95 0.02 -20.93
N GLN A 139 5.83 0.05 -22.26
CA GLN A 139 6.42 1.12 -23.08
C GLN A 139 5.54 2.38 -23.02
N ALA A 140 6.17 3.56 -22.95
CA ALA A 140 5.54 4.85 -22.65
C ALA A 140 4.49 5.37 -23.66
N ASN A 141 4.19 4.63 -24.73
CA ASN A 141 3.26 5.04 -25.80
C ASN A 141 1.92 4.28 -25.78
N ALA A 142 1.64 3.48 -24.75
CA ALA A 142 0.29 2.98 -24.47
C ALA A 142 -0.42 3.98 -23.54
N ALA A 143 -1.59 4.48 -23.95
CA ALA A 143 -2.31 5.52 -23.20
C ALA A 143 -2.73 5.02 -21.80
N GLY A 144 -2.17 5.64 -20.77
CA GLY A 144 -2.36 5.25 -19.36
C GLY A 144 -1.06 4.92 -18.64
N THR A 145 -0.09 5.84 -18.61
CA THR A 145 1.05 5.75 -17.69
C THR A 145 0.55 5.95 -16.25
N THR A 146 0.59 4.91 -15.43
CA THR A 146 0.24 4.97 -14.01
C THR A 146 1.36 5.61 -13.19
N GLU A 147 1.66 6.87 -13.46
CA GLU A 147 2.75 7.62 -12.82
C GLU A 147 2.48 7.87 -11.33
N GLY A 148 3.42 7.45 -10.48
CA GLY A 148 3.36 7.61 -9.03
C GLY A 148 3.65 9.03 -8.57
N VAL A 149 2.77 9.98 -8.89
CA VAL A 149 2.91 11.40 -8.53
C VAL A 149 2.88 11.57 -7.00
N SER A 150 3.92 12.20 -6.46
CA SER A 150 4.31 12.12 -5.04
C SER A 150 3.57 13.07 -4.08
N GLN A 151 2.34 13.50 -4.39
CA GLN A 151 1.44 14.16 -3.44
C GLN A 151 0.34 13.21 -2.95
N ALA A 152 0.72 12.35 -2.01
CA ALA A 152 -0.06 11.21 -1.54
C ALA A 152 -1.35 11.50 -0.73
N CYS A 153 -1.84 12.75 -0.66
CA CYS A 153 -3.02 13.10 0.13
C CYS A 153 -4.31 12.62 -0.56
N GLY A 154 -4.76 11.41 -0.24
CA GLY A 154 -5.95 10.80 -0.83
C GLY A 154 -5.72 10.05 -2.15
N LEU A 155 -4.49 10.08 -2.70
CA LEU A 155 -4.09 9.24 -3.84
C LEU A 155 -3.54 7.88 -3.39
N VAL A 156 -2.52 7.87 -2.52
CA VAL A 156 -1.98 6.62 -1.95
C VAL A 156 -2.80 6.25 -0.72
N LYS A 157 -3.33 5.02 -0.71
CA LYS A 157 -4.22 4.50 0.34
C LYS A 157 -3.67 3.19 0.89
N ASN A 158 -4.01 2.87 2.13
CA ASN A 158 -3.60 1.62 2.81
C ASN A 158 -4.90 0.86 3.12
N PHE A 159 -4.91 -0.47 2.99
CA PHE A 159 -6.09 -1.29 3.31
C PHE A 159 -6.38 -1.30 4.82
N ALA A 160 -7.65 -1.52 5.18
CA ALA A 160 -8.04 -1.82 6.56
C ALA A 160 -7.83 -3.31 6.86
N LEU A 161 -7.67 -3.64 8.15
CA LEU A 161 -7.15 -4.94 8.63
C LEU A 161 -7.87 -6.20 8.13
N MET A 162 -9.14 -6.10 7.73
CA MET A 162 -9.98 -7.22 7.28
C MET A 162 -10.49 -7.06 5.83
N VAL A 163 -9.90 -6.17 5.04
CA VAL A 163 -10.25 -6.04 3.61
C VAL A 163 -9.66 -7.22 2.85
N TYR A 164 -10.51 -7.87 2.05
CA TYR A 164 -10.13 -8.92 1.11
C TYR A 164 -10.36 -8.43 -0.33
N ILE A 165 -9.42 -8.73 -1.23
CA ILE A 165 -9.49 -8.36 -2.64
C ILE A 165 -9.76 -9.61 -3.46
N THR A 166 -10.80 -9.57 -4.30
CA THR A 166 -11.20 -10.75 -5.09
C THR A 166 -10.13 -11.15 -6.12
N VAL A 167 -9.84 -12.45 -6.19
CA VAL A 167 -8.97 -13.06 -7.21
C VAL A 167 -9.72 -13.28 -8.53
N GLY A 168 -11.05 -13.35 -8.47
CA GLY A 168 -11.95 -13.55 -9.59
C GLY A 168 -12.23 -15.04 -9.87
N SER A 169 -13.41 -15.32 -10.40
CA SER A 169 -13.85 -16.67 -10.76
C SER A 169 -14.53 -16.70 -12.13
N ALA A 170 -14.54 -17.88 -12.75
CA ALA A 170 -15.18 -18.07 -14.05
C ALA A 170 -16.67 -17.74 -14.00
N SER A 171 -17.18 -16.98 -14.97
CA SER A 171 -18.60 -16.66 -15.07
C SER A 171 -19.46 -17.85 -15.54
N ASN A 172 -18.87 -18.82 -16.25
CA ASN A 172 -19.61 -19.90 -16.92
C ASN A 172 -20.51 -20.75 -16.00
N PRO A 173 -20.10 -21.16 -14.77
CA PRO A 173 -20.99 -21.86 -13.85
C PRO A 173 -22.21 -21.00 -13.44
N ASN A 174 -21.99 -19.71 -13.18
CA ASN A 174 -23.05 -18.77 -12.83
C ASN A 174 -24.00 -18.51 -14.01
N LEU A 175 -23.49 -18.49 -15.26
CA LEU A 175 -24.32 -18.39 -16.45
C LEU A 175 -25.22 -19.63 -16.64
N LYS A 176 -24.65 -20.84 -16.54
CA LYS A 176 -25.44 -22.08 -16.59
C LYS A 176 -26.52 -22.14 -15.50
N PHE A 177 -26.17 -21.77 -14.27
CA PHE A 177 -27.13 -21.71 -13.17
C PHE A 177 -28.30 -20.75 -13.47
N LEU A 178 -28.04 -19.60 -14.11
CA LEU A 178 -29.11 -18.68 -14.53
C LEU A 178 -29.98 -19.23 -15.66
N GLU A 179 -29.39 -19.95 -16.62
CA GLU A 179 -30.10 -20.64 -17.70
C GLU A 179 -31.02 -21.74 -17.14
N GLU A 180 -30.51 -22.55 -16.19
CA GLU A 180 -31.28 -23.57 -15.46
C GLU A 180 -32.41 -22.96 -14.61
N TRP A 181 -32.18 -21.78 -13.99
CA TRP A 181 -33.19 -21.05 -13.22
C TRP A 181 -34.12 -20.15 -14.07
N SER A 182 -34.44 -20.58 -15.29
CA SER A 182 -35.48 -19.95 -16.14
C SER A 182 -35.24 -18.46 -16.45
N THR A 183 -33.99 -18.06 -16.66
CA THR A 183 -33.67 -16.72 -17.20
C THR A 183 -33.95 -16.69 -18.70
N GLU A 184 -34.91 -15.86 -19.14
CA GLU A 184 -35.32 -15.76 -20.54
C GLU A 184 -34.26 -15.02 -21.37
N ASN A 185 -33.85 -15.61 -22.51
CA ASN A 185 -32.79 -15.11 -23.38
C ASN A 185 -33.33 -14.12 -24.44
N PHE A 186 -32.47 -13.24 -24.97
CA PHE A 186 -32.87 -12.14 -25.87
C PHE A 186 -33.57 -12.53 -27.16
N GLU A 187 -33.44 -13.78 -27.59
CA GLU A 187 -34.03 -14.33 -28.81
C GLU A 187 -35.45 -14.89 -28.57
N GLU A 188 -35.84 -15.07 -27.31
CA GLU A 188 -37.12 -15.65 -26.88
C GLU A 188 -38.08 -14.58 -26.32
N ILE A 189 -37.57 -13.42 -25.89
CA ILE A 189 -38.34 -12.39 -25.19
C ILE A 189 -39.07 -11.43 -26.12
N SER A 190 -40.33 -11.14 -25.80
CA SER A 190 -41.03 -9.97 -26.34
C SER A 190 -40.61 -8.69 -25.60
N PRO A 191 -40.22 -7.61 -26.31
CA PRO A 191 -39.86 -6.33 -25.69
C PRO A 191 -40.91 -5.75 -24.73
N ALA A 192 -42.19 -6.11 -24.90
CA ALA A 192 -43.28 -5.67 -24.02
C ALA A 192 -43.19 -6.20 -22.57
N VAL A 193 -42.45 -7.29 -22.34
CA VAL A 193 -42.29 -7.93 -21.01
C VAL A 193 -41.15 -7.29 -20.21
N ILE A 194 -40.16 -6.69 -20.89
CA ILE A 194 -38.93 -6.10 -20.32
C ILE A 194 -39.17 -4.99 -19.25
N PRO A 195 -40.26 -4.19 -19.27
CA PRO A 195 -40.56 -3.24 -18.20
C PRO A 195 -41.14 -3.87 -16.93
N GLN A 196 -41.73 -5.06 -17.02
CA GLN A 196 -42.31 -5.77 -15.88
C GLN A 196 -41.25 -6.61 -15.16
N SER A 197 -40.48 -7.41 -15.91
CA SER A 197 -39.40 -8.27 -15.42
C SER A 197 -38.14 -7.53 -14.94
N THR A 198 -37.28 -8.25 -14.21
CA THR A 198 -35.96 -7.79 -13.76
C THR A 198 -34.88 -8.12 -14.79
N LYS A 199 -33.91 -7.22 -14.97
CA LYS A 199 -32.79 -7.37 -15.91
C LYS A 199 -31.63 -8.09 -15.22
N MET A 200 -31.11 -9.14 -15.85
CA MET A 200 -30.06 -10.01 -15.32
C MET A 200 -28.70 -9.65 -15.93
N PHE A 201 -27.75 -9.16 -15.13
CA PHE A 201 -26.39 -8.84 -15.58
C PHE A 201 -25.36 -9.76 -14.93
N VAL A 202 -24.34 -10.16 -15.69
CA VAL A 202 -23.15 -10.87 -15.19
C VAL A 202 -21.91 -10.14 -15.71
N ASN A 203 -21.06 -9.65 -14.81
CA ASN A 203 -19.86 -8.86 -15.13
C ASN A 203 -20.14 -7.69 -16.11
N GLY A 204 -21.28 -7.01 -15.94
CA GLY A 204 -21.73 -5.90 -16.79
C GLY A 204 -22.37 -6.30 -18.13
N CYS A 205 -22.30 -7.57 -18.54
CA CYS A 205 -23.04 -8.06 -19.70
C CYS A 205 -24.50 -8.31 -19.30
N TRP A 206 -25.46 -7.68 -19.99
CA TRP A 206 -26.88 -8.05 -19.86
C TRP A 206 -27.07 -9.44 -20.49
N VAL A 207 -27.51 -10.43 -19.71
CA VAL A 207 -27.65 -11.86 -20.10
C VAL A 207 -29.08 -12.19 -20.53
N GLY A 208 -30.08 -11.67 -19.82
CA GLY A 208 -31.49 -11.95 -20.06
C GLY A 208 -32.43 -11.24 -19.08
N ILE A 209 -33.64 -11.75 -18.90
CA ILE A 209 -34.60 -11.23 -17.91
C ILE A 209 -35.14 -12.35 -17.01
N HIS A 210 -35.55 -12.00 -15.79
CA HIS A 210 -36.18 -12.94 -14.86
C HIS A 210 -37.42 -12.33 -14.18
N ARG A 211 -38.46 -13.14 -13.98
CA ARG A 211 -39.77 -12.69 -13.46
C ARG A 211 -39.83 -12.64 -11.93
N ASN A 212 -39.11 -13.53 -11.23
CA ASN A 212 -39.13 -13.65 -9.76
C ASN A 212 -37.72 -13.45 -9.15
N PRO A 213 -37.18 -12.22 -9.13
CA PRO A 213 -35.82 -11.95 -8.65
C PRO A 213 -35.63 -12.23 -7.15
N ASP A 214 -36.70 -12.13 -6.34
CA ASP A 214 -36.67 -12.37 -4.89
C ASP A 214 -36.21 -13.78 -4.54
N LEU A 215 -36.83 -14.78 -5.16
CA LEU A 215 -36.47 -16.18 -4.95
C LEU A 215 -35.04 -16.46 -5.42
N LEU A 216 -34.68 -15.96 -6.61
CA LEU A 216 -33.37 -16.19 -7.22
C LEU A 216 -32.20 -15.62 -6.37
N VAL A 217 -32.35 -14.42 -5.80
CA VAL A 217 -31.32 -13.83 -4.92
C VAL A 217 -31.20 -14.59 -3.59
N ASN A 218 -32.33 -15.05 -3.05
CA ASN A 218 -32.30 -15.87 -1.83
C ASN A 218 -31.60 -17.21 -2.07
N THR A 219 -31.89 -17.90 -3.18
CA THR A 219 -31.18 -19.13 -3.58
C THR A 219 -29.69 -18.87 -3.80
N LEU A 220 -29.31 -17.85 -4.57
CA LEU A 220 -27.90 -17.51 -4.84
C LEU A 220 -27.12 -17.21 -3.56
N ARG A 221 -27.67 -16.41 -2.64
CA ARG A 221 -27.04 -16.14 -1.34
C ARG A 221 -26.98 -17.38 -0.46
N GLN A 222 -27.98 -18.26 -0.50
CA GLN A 222 -27.94 -19.53 0.23
C GLN A 222 -26.82 -20.45 -0.30
N LEU A 223 -26.72 -20.65 -1.62
CA LEU A 223 -25.64 -21.44 -2.24
C LEU A 223 -24.25 -20.83 -2.01
N ARG A 224 -24.13 -19.50 -1.99
CA ARG A 224 -22.88 -18.81 -1.62
C ARG A 224 -22.46 -19.08 -0.17
N ARG A 225 -23.43 -19.19 0.76
CA ARG A 225 -23.19 -19.51 2.17
C ARG A 225 -22.95 -21.00 2.43
N GLN A 226 -23.35 -21.87 1.50
CA GLN A 226 -23.02 -23.30 1.48
C GLN A 226 -21.70 -23.58 0.72
N VAL A 227 -21.10 -22.57 0.08
CA VAL A 227 -19.86 -22.61 -0.72
C VAL A 227 -20.01 -23.37 -2.05
N ASP A 228 -21.23 -23.78 -2.42
CA ASP A 228 -21.57 -24.28 -3.76
C ASP A 228 -21.35 -23.21 -4.84
N VAL A 229 -21.62 -21.94 -4.49
CA VAL A 229 -21.20 -20.76 -5.26
C VAL A 229 -20.01 -20.13 -4.55
N ASN A 230 -18.96 -19.78 -5.31
CA ASN A 230 -17.74 -19.17 -4.78
C ASN A 230 -18.08 -17.90 -3.95
N THR A 231 -17.51 -17.80 -2.76
CA THR A 231 -17.74 -16.72 -1.79
C THR A 231 -17.35 -15.33 -2.28
N GLU A 232 -16.53 -15.21 -3.34
CA GLU A 232 -16.21 -13.95 -4.01
C GLU A 232 -17.32 -13.41 -4.93
N VAL A 233 -18.34 -14.19 -5.26
CA VAL A 233 -19.40 -13.76 -6.18
C VAL A 233 -20.29 -12.71 -5.49
N GLY A 234 -20.22 -11.47 -5.96
CA GLY A 234 -21.05 -10.36 -5.47
C GLY A 234 -22.46 -10.45 -6.05
N VAL A 235 -23.49 -10.26 -5.22
CA VAL A 235 -24.90 -10.43 -5.59
C VAL A 235 -25.68 -9.16 -5.27
N VAL A 236 -25.80 -8.27 -6.26
CA VAL A 236 -26.30 -6.90 -6.08
C VAL A 236 -27.69 -6.76 -6.72
N ARG A 237 -28.71 -6.46 -5.91
CA ARG A 237 -30.10 -6.29 -6.38
C ARG A 237 -30.58 -4.86 -6.20
N ASN A 238 -30.66 -4.10 -7.29
CA ASN A 238 -31.27 -2.78 -7.29
C ASN A 238 -32.78 -2.90 -7.56
N ILE A 239 -33.58 -2.80 -6.50
CA ILE A 239 -35.05 -2.92 -6.54
C ILE A 239 -35.66 -1.80 -7.38
N ASN A 240 -35.14 -0.57 -7.27
CA ASN A 240 -35.70 0.63 -7.92
C ASN A 240 -35.52 0.59 -9.45
N LEU A 241 -34.37 0.12 -9.94
CA LEU A 241 -34.08 -0.01 -11.38
C LEU A 241 -34.61 -1.33 -11.98
N LYS A 242 -35.08 -2.27 -11.14
CA LYS A 242 -35.34 -3.68 -11.50
C LYS A 242 -34.11 -4.34 -12.15
N GLU A 243 -32.97 -4.25 -11.49
CA GLU A 243 -31.71 -4.86 -11.93
C GLU A 243 -31.18 -5.84 -10.89
N LEU A 244 -30.66 -6.97 -11.36
CA LEU A 244 -29.87 -7.91 -10.57
C LEU A 244 -28.54 -8.13 -11.29
N ARG A 245 -27.45 -7.75 -10.62
CA ARG A 245 -26.08 -7.80 -11.14
C ARG A 245 -25.26 -8.80 -10.33
N LEU A 246 -24.61 -9.72 -11.03
CA LEU A 246 -23.66 -10.67 -10.47
C LEU A 246 -22.24 -10.28 -10.88
N TYR A 247 -21.33 -10.26 -9.91
CA TYR A 247 -19.92 -9.89 -10.12
C TYR A 247 -19.01 -11.06 -9.75
N THR A 248 -18.30 -11.60 -10.74
CA THR A 248 -17.29 -12.67 -10.60
C THR A 248 -15.88 -12.18 -10.93
N ASP A 249 -15.71 -10.88 -11.17
CA ASP A 249 -14.46 -10.23 -11.55
C ASP A 249 -13.50 -10.04 -10.36
N TYR A 250 -12.22 -9.87 -10.70
CA TYR A 250 -11.12 -9.69 -9.75
C TYR A 250 -10.96 -8.21 -9.36
N GLY A 251 -10.20 -7.95 -8.29
CA GLY A 251 -9.85 -6.58 -7.89
C GLY A 251 -10.98 -5.79 -7.23
N ARG A 252 -12.11 -6.42 -6.87
CA ARG A 252 -13.14 -5.79 -6.00
C ARG A 252 -12.66 -5.76 -4.55
N CYS A 253 -12.96 -4.67 -3.85
CA CYS A 253 -12.81 -4.61 -2.39
C CYS A 253 -14.00 -5.29 -1.72
N SER A 254 -13.73 -6.22 -0.81
CA SER A 254 -14.72 -6.89 0.02
C SER A 254 -14.29 -6.96 1.49
N ARG A 255 -15.24 -7.22 2.38
CA ARG A 255 -14.99 -7.44 3.80
C ARG A 255 -15.89 -8.55 4.36
N PRO A 256 -15.38 -9.40 5.28
CA PRO A 256 -16.20 -10.39 5.95
C PRO A 256 -17.08 -9.73 7.02
N LEU A 257 -18.36 -10.09 7.04
CA LEU A 257 -19.35 -9.61 8.01
C LEU A 257 -20.11 -10.81 8.62
N PHE A 258 -20.53 -10.69 9.88
CA PHE A 258 -21.38 -11.71 10.51
C PHE A 258 -22.81 -11.65 9.97
N ILE A 259 -23.39 -12.81 9.67
CA ILE A 259 -24.76 -12.89 9.17
C ILE A 259 -25.77 -12.71 10.32
N VAL A 260 -26.74 -11.83 10.10
CA VAL A 260 -27.88 -11.57 10.98
C VAL A 260 -29.17 -12.02 10.28
N GLU A 261 -29.94 -12.89 10.91
CA GLU A 261 -31.25 -13.33 10.43
C GLU A 261 -32.31 -13.06 11.49
N LYS A 262 -33.50 -12.56 11.09
CA LYS A 262 -34.64 -12.30 12.01
C LYS A 262 -34.23 -11.51 13.27
N LYS A 263 -33.36 -10.49 13.08
CA LYS A 263 -32.76 -9.62 14.12
C LYS A 263 -31.86 -10.35 15.15
N LYS A 264 -31.29 -11.51 14.81
CA LYS A 264 -30.36 -12.29 15.66
C LYS A 264 -29.13 -12.69 14.85
N LEU A 265 -27.95 -12.65 15.48
CA LEU A 265 -26.73 -13.24 14.91
C LEU A 265 -26.90 -14.75 14.75
N ILE A 266 -26.43 -15.32 13.64
CA ILE A 266 -26.48 -16.77 13.40
C ILE A 266 -25.47 -17.50 14.29
N ILE A 267 -24.25 -16.96 14.41
CA ILE A 267 -23.19 -17.46 15.31
C ILE A 267 -23.57 -17.28 16.79
N LYS A 268 -23.32 -18.29 17.62
CA LYS A 268 -23.70 -18.31 19.04
C LYS A 268 -22.49 -18.52 19.94
N LYS A 269 -22.65 -18.25 21.24
CA LYS A 269 -21.57 -18.40 22.24
C LYS A 269 -20.93 -19.80 22.23
N LYS A 270 -21.71 -20.86 21.98
CA LYS A 270 -21.19 -22.24 21.87
C LYS A 270 -20.15 -22.40 20.75
N ASP A 271 -20.34 -21.70 19.64
CA ASP A 271 -19.49 -21.81 18.44
C ASP A 271 -18.19 -21.02 18.64
N ILE A 272 -18.27 -19.90 19.38
CA ILE A 272 -17.12 -19.13 19.85
C ILE A 272 -16.29 -19.95 20.86
N VAL A 273 -16.94 -20.65 21.81
CA VAL A 273 -16.26 -21.51 22.78
C VAL A 273 -15.56 -22.69 22.08
N ALA A 274 -16.20 -23.31 21.08
CA ALA A 274 -15.55 -24.35 20.27
C ALA A 274 -14.31 -23.81 19.53
N LEU A 275 -14.39 -22.61 18.95
CA LEU A 275 -13.25 -21.94 18.30
C LEU A 275 -12.11 -21.57 19.29
N GLN A 276 -12.44 -21.34 20.57
CA GLN A 276 -11.47 -21.08 21.65
C GLN A 276 -10.84 -22.35 22.23
N MET A 277 -11.51 -23.50 22.13
CA MET A 277 -11.05 -24.80 22.67
C MET A 277 -10.33 -25.67 21.64
N ARG A 278 -10.11 -25.19 20.41
CA ARG A 278 -9.42 -25.95 19.36
C ARG A 278 -7.93 -26.15 19.67
N GLU A 279 -7.46 -27.38 19.48
CA GLU A 279 -6.05 -27.75 19.70
C GLU A 279 -5.17 -27.38 18.48
N SER A 280 -5.73 -27.46 17.27
CA SER A 280 -5.08 -27.10 16.00
C SER A 280 -5.62 -25.79 15.42
N SER A 281 -4.79 -25.11 14.62
CA SER A 281 -5.22 -23.98 13.80
C SER A 281 -6.05 -24.39 12.58
N GLU A 282 -5.98 -25.65 12.16
CA GLU A 282 -6.61 -26.19 10.95
C GLU A 282 -8.04 -26.67 11.24
N ASP A 283 -8.25 -27.36 12.37
CA ASP A 283 -9.58 -27.77 12.83
C ASP A 283 -10.47 -26.58 13.17
N SER A 284 -11.70 -26.59 12.62
CA SER A 284 -12.72 -25.54 12.77
C SER A 284 -12.18 -24.11 12.56
N GLY A 285 -11.29 -23.94 11.57
CA GLY A 285 -10.69 -22.66 11.22
C GLY A 285 -11.63 -21.66 10.54
N TRP A 286 -11.09 -20.55 10.05
CA TRP A 286 -11.88 -19.47 9.41
C TRP A 286 -12.77 -19.96 8.25
N HIS A 287 -12.26 -20.87 7.42
CA HIS A 287 -13.02 -21.47 6.31
C HIS A 287 -14.27 -22.23 6.77
N ASP A 288 -14.21 -22.88 7.94
CA ASP A 288 -15.35 -23.59 8.53
C ASP A 288 -16.43 -22.63 9.06
N LEU A 289 -16.04 -21.46 9.59
CA LEU A 289 -17.00 -20.39 9.97
C LEU A 289 -17.72 -19.81 8.75
N VAL A 290 -17.04 -19.73 7.60
CA VAL A 290 -17.63 -19.31 6.32
C VAL A 290 -18.55 -20.41 5.77
N ALA A 291 -18.10 -21.66 5.73
CA ALA A 291 -18.88 -22.80 5.24
C ALA A 291 -20.10 -23.15 6.11
N LYS A 292 -20.08 -22.81 7.41
CA LYS A 292 -21.23 -22.87 8.31
C LYS A 292 -22.22 -21.70 8.13
N GLY A 293 -21.96 -20.78 7.19
CA GLY A 293 -22.81 -19.61 6.94
C GLY A 293 -22.86 -18.63 8.12
N PHE A 294 -21.81 -18.55 8.94
CA PHE A 294 -21.74 -17.55 10.03
C PHE A 294 -21.16 -16.22 9.54
N ILE A 295 -20.32 -16.26 8.51
CA ILE A 295 -19.58 -15.12 7.96
C ILE A 295 -19.81 -15.08 6.45
N GLU A 296 -20.08 -13.90 5.91
CA GLU A 296 -20.29 -13.65 4.49
C GLU A 296 -19.37 -12.52 4.01
N TYR A 297 -18.74 -12.68 2.85
CA TYR A 297 -17.96 -11.62 2.22
C TYR A 297 -18.91 -10.70 1.45
N VAL A 298 -18.87 -9.42 1.76
CA VAL A 298 -19.67 -8.37 1.11
C VAL A 298 -18.73 -7.41 0.40
N ASP A 299 -18.95 -7.17 -0.89
CA ASP A 299 -18.20 -6.18 -1.67
C ASP A 299 -18.86 -4.79 -1.63
N THR A 300 -18.20 -3.78 -2.18
CA THR A 300 -18.67 -2.38 -2.08
C THR A 300 -20.00 -2.13 -2.81
N GLU A 301 -20.32 -2.84 -3.90
CA GLU A 301 -21.61 -2.69 -4.60
C GLU A 301 -22.72 -3.44 -3.85
N GLU A 302 -22.41 -4.61 -3.27
CA GLU A 302 -23.38 -5.32 -2.43
C GLU A 302 -23.63 -4.56 -1.11
N GLU A 303 -22.61 -3.89 -0.55
CA GLU A 303 -22.71 -3.09 0.67
C GLU A 303 -23.82 -2.03 0.59
N GLU A 304 -23.96 -1.32 -0.54
CA GLU A 304 -25.06 -0.35 -0.77
C GLU A 304 -26.46 -0.94 -0.53
N THR A 305 -26.61 -2.25 -0.76
CA THR A 305 -27.89 -2.97 -0.62
C THR A 305 -28.07 -3.64 0.75
N THR A 306 -27.07 -3.56 1.64
CA THR A 306 -27.07 -4.22 2.96
C THR A 306 -27.24 -3.24 4.11
N MET A 307 -27.93 -3.68 5.17
CA MET A 307 -28.08 -2.92 6.40
C MET A 307 -27.06 -3.39 7.45
N ILE A 308 -25.97 -2.65 7.62
CA ILE A 308 -24.91 -2.95 8.59
C ILE A 308 -25.16 -2.21 9.91
N SER A 309 -25.09 -2.92 11.04
CA SER A 309 -25.18 -2.33 12.39
C SER A 309 -23.79 -1.92 12.90
N MET A 310 -23.65 -0.73 13.50
CA MET A 310 -22.36 -0.04 13.70
C MET A 310 -22.24 0.70 15.04
N THR A 311 -20.99 0.95 15.47
CA THR A 311 -20.58 1.95 16.47
C THR A 311 -19.35 2.75 15.96
N ILE A 312 -19.15 3.99 16.44
CA ILE A 312 -18.63 5.16 15.67
C ILE A 312 -17.82 6.11 16.61
N ASN A 313 -16.82 6.93 16.24
CA ASN A 313 -15.80 6.98 15.16
C ASN A 313 -14.74 8.09 15.55
N SER A 314 -13.54 8.20 14.95
CA SER A 314 -12.59 9.33 15.21
C SER A 314 -11.49 9.56 14.12
N PRO A 315 -11.16 10.82 13.74
CA PRO A 315 -10.27 11.12 12.61
C PRO A 315 -8.78 11.35 12.91
N ARG A 316 -8.35 11.61 14.16
CA ARG A 316 -6.95 12.00 14.49
C ARG A 316 -5.89 10.92 14.17
N ASN A 317 -6.32 9.67 13.97
CA ASN A 317 -5.47 8.49 13.73
C ASN A 317 -4.61 8.59 12.45
N THR A 318 -5.01 9.42 11.48
CA THR A 318 -4.32 9.61 10.19
C THR A 318 -2.89 10.16 10.31
N TYR A 319 -2.62 11.00 11.31
CA TYR A 319 -1.26 11.48 11.55
C TYR A 319 -0.36 10.40 12.15
N GLN A 320 -0.91 9.54 13.02
CA GLN A 320 -0.14 8.48 13.67
C GLN A 320 0.24 7.36 12.68
N SER A 321 -0.63 7.02 11.73
CA SER A 321 -0.32 5.99 10.72
C SER A 321 0.84 6.37 9.79
N VAL A 322 1.12 7.67 9.63
CA VAL A 322 2.31 8.17 8.92
C VAL A 322 3.54 8.19 9.84
N MET A 323 3.41 8.65 11.10
CA MET A 323 4.54 8.73 12.03
C MET A 323 5.05 7.36 12.47
N GLY A 324 4.18 6.35 12.58
CA GLY A 324 4.56 4.96 12.86
C GLY A 324 5.52 4.37 11.83
N LYS A 325 5.42 4.77 10.54
CA LYS A 325 6.36 4.38 9.47
C LYS A 325 7.73 5.05 9.56
N GLN A 326 7.93 5.97 10.52
CA GLN A 326 9.20 6.66 10.77
C GLN A 326 9.85 6.25 12.10
N ALA A 327 9.17 5.45 12.92
CA ALA A 327 9.66 4.98 14.21
C ALA A 327 10.72 3.87 14.04
N MET A 328 11.79 3.93 14.83
CA MET A 328 12.85 2.93 14.87
C MET A 328 12.52 1.81 15.88
N GLY A 329 13.09 0.62 15.69
CA GLY A 329 12.81 -0.58 16.48
C GLY A 329 13.45 -1.82 15.86
N ILE A 330 12.97 -3.03 16.19
CA ILE A 330 13.44 -4.26 15.52
C ILE A 330 12.51 -4.56 14.34
N TYR A 331 12.97 -4.21 13.13
CA TYR A 331 12.21 -4.41 11.89
C TYR A 331 12.14 -5.88 11.43
N VAL A 332 13.15 -6.69 11.76
CA VAL A 332 13.16 -8.15 11.51
C VAL A 332 14.15 -8.83 12.46
N THR A 333 13.90 -10.08 12.86
CA THR A 333 14.75 -10.82 13.81
C THR A 333 16.14 -11.16 13.25
N ASN A 334 16.24 -11.49 11.96
CA ASN A 334 17.50 -11.90 11.33
C ASN A 334 18.39 -10.75 10.82
N TYR A 335 18.13 -9.50 11.26
CA TYR A 335 18.84 -8.29 10.80
C TYR A 335 20.37 -8.42 10.91
N GLN A 336 20.88 -9.14 11.91
CA GLN A 336 22.32 -9.37 12.13
C GLN A 336 23.01 -10.09 10.96
N PHE A 337 22.27 -10.85 10.16
CA PHE A 337 22.76 -11.55 8.96
C PHE A 337 22.40 -10.83 7.66
N ARG A 338 21.66 -9.72 7.71
CA ARG A 338 21.23 -8.97 6.53
C ARG A 338 22.23 -7.87 6.17
N MET A 339 22.50 -7.76 4.87
CA MET A 339 23.30 -6.67 4.30
C MET A 339 22.39 -5.63 3.64
N ASP A 340 21.54 -5.03 4.47
CA ASP A 340 20.58 -3.97 4.13
C ASP A 340 21.29 -2.61 3.98
N THR A 341 20.66 -1.67 3.27
CA THR A 341 21.27 -0.36 2.97
C THR A 341 21.23 0.64 4.13
N LEU A 342 20.24 0.56 5.03
CA LEU A 342 20.12 1.47 6.18
C LEU A 342 19.29 0.84 7.32
N ALA A 343 19.92 0.10 8.21
CA ALA A 343 19.26 -0.48 9.38
C ALA A 343 19.30 0.46 10.61
N CYS A 344 18.14 0.77 11.20
CA CYS A 344 18.04 1.58 12.43
C CYS A 344 17.36 0.80 13.55
N VAL A 345 18.16 0.15 14.40
CA VAL A 345 17.70 -0.75 15.48
C VAL A 345 17.85 -0.08 16.85
N LEU A 346 16.82 -0.17 17.70
CA LEU A 346 16.88 0.27 19.10
C LEU A 346 17.57 -0.80 19.98
N TYR A 347 18.36 -0.37 20.96
CA TYR A 347 19.06 -1.27 21.89
C TYR A 347 18.10 -1.99 22.84
N TYR A 348 17.15 -1.25 23.42
CA TYR A 348 16.20 -1.76 24.42
C TYR A 348 14.75 -1.46 24.01
N PRO A 349 14.23 -2.13 22.97
CA PRO A 349 12.82 -2.03 22.58
C PRO A 349 11.92 -2.58 23.70
N GLN A 350 10.91 -1.81 24.08
CA GLN A 350 9.95 -2.20 25.12
C GLN A 350 8.57 -2.52 24.54
N LYS A 351 7.86 -3.44 25.21
CA LYS A 351 6.41 -3.63 25.01
C LYS A 351 5.65 -2.45 25.63
N LEU A 352 4.46 -2.17 25.14
CA LEU A 352 3.63 -1.06 25.60
C LEU A 352 2.83 -1.49 26.83
N LEU A 353 2.79 -0.67 27.88
CA LEU A 353 1.89 -0.89 29.03
C LEU A 353 0.41 -0.80 28.66
N VAL A 354 0.09 -0.07 27.58
CA VAL A 354 -1.28 0.15 27.10
C VAL A 354 -1.37 -0.28 25.63
N THR A 355 -2.03 -1.39 25.37
CA THR A 355 -2.11 -2.04 24.05
C THR A 355 -3.53 -1.97 23.47
N THR A 356 -3.67 -2.28 22.18
CA THR A 356 -4.99 -2.59 21.59
C THR A 356 -4.98 -4.03 21.14
N ARG A 357 -6.14 -4.71 21.13
CA ARG A 357 -6.23 -6.14 20.75
C ARG A 357 -5.67 -6.41 19.34
N ALA A 358 -5.80 -5.44 18.43
CA ALA A 358 -5.21 -5.51 17.09
C ALA A 358 -3.67 -5.59 17.07
N MET A 359 -2.97 -5.08 18.10
CA MET A 359 -1.50 -5.17 18.18
C MET A 359 -0.99 -6.61 18.37
N GLU A 360 -1.85 -7.52 18.82
CA GLU A 360 -1.53 -8.94 18.95
C GLU A 360 -1.43 -9.62 17.58
N HIS A 361 -2.45 -9.43 16.73
CA HIS A 361 -2.46 -9.91 15.34
C HIS A 361 -1.41 -9.23 14.44
N LEU A 362 -0.99 -8.01 14.78
CA LEU A 362 0.11 -7.31 14.12
C LEU A 362 1.50 -7.70 14.67
N HIS A 363 1.58 -8.66 15.59
CA HIS A 363 2.82 -9.11 16.24
C HIS A 363 3.66 -7.99 16.90
N PHE A 364 3.05 -6.82 17.19
CA PHE A 364 3.76 -5.63 17.67
C PHE A 364 4.29 -5.81 19.11
N ARG A 365 3.73 -6.77 19.88
CA ARG A 365 4.30 -7.22 21.16
C ARG A 365 5.63 -7.99 21.00
N GLN A 366 5.92 -8.54 19.81
CA GLN A 366 7.13 -9.31 19.51
C GLN A 366 8.18 -8.43 18.83
N LEU A 367 7.76 -7.62 17.85
CA LEU A 367 8.61 -6.69 17.09
C LEU A 367 8.01 -5.27 17.15
N PRO A 368 8.33 -4.47 18.19
CA PRO A 368 7.82 -3.11 18.31
C PRO A 368 8.61 -2.13 17.43
N ALA A 369 7.92 -1.62 16.41
CA ALA A 369 8.35 -0.60 15.44
C ALA A 369 9.53 -0.97 14.50
N GLY A 370 9.57 -0.28 13.34
CA GLY A 370 10.58 -0.46 12.29
C GLY A 370 9.99 -1.02 10.99
N ILE A 371 10.14 -0.25 9.90
CA ILE A 371 9.98 -0.69 8.51
C ILE A 371 11.09 0.00 7.71
N ASP A 372 11.79 -0.74 6.84
CA ASP A 372 12.80 -0.20 5.92
C ASP A 372 12.38 -0.38 4.44
N GLU A 373 12.94 0.44 3.56
CA GLU A 373 12.73 0.41 2.11
C GLU A 373 14.08 0.36 1.38
N GLU A 374 14.48 -0.83 0.92
CA GLU A 374 15.68 -1.00 0.09
C GLU A 374 15.58 -0.17 -1.21
N LYS A 375 16.63 0.58 -1.54
CA LYS A 375 16.85 1.12 -2.89
C LYS A 375 18.20 0.68 -3.41
N LYS A 376 18.21 0.06 -4.59
CA LYS A 376 19.40 -0.46 -5.27
C LYS A 376 19.70 0.38 -6.50
N MET A 377 20.95 0.81 -6.62
CA MET A 377 21.58 1.19 -7.89
C MET A 377 22.87 0.38 -8.02
N GLY A 378 23.27 0.10 -9.26
CA GLY A 378 24.50 -0.59 -9.59
C GLY A 378 24.97 -0.16 -10.98
N THR A 379 26.28 -0.22 -11.19
CA THR A 379 26.94 0.25 -12.41
C THR A 379 27.70 -0.92 -13.05
N LEU A 380 27.78 -0.94 -14.38
CA LEU A 380 28.37 -2.02 -15.17
C LEU A 380 29.74 -1.59 -15.70
N VAL A 381 30.77 -1.66 -14.87
CA VAL A 381 32.18 -1.47 -15.24
C VAL A 381 32.99 -2.60 -14.63
N GLU A 382 34.01 -3.08 -15.34
CA GLU A 382 34.98 -4.04 -14.85
C GLU A 382 36.07 -3.29 -14.06
N GLU A 383 36.17 -3.57 -12.76
CA GLU A 383 36.95 -2.77 -11.81
C GLU A 383 37.60 -3.69 -10.77
N ASP A 384 38.94 -3.72 -10.70
CA ASP A 384 39.65 -4.58 -9.76
C ASP A 384 39.58 -4.05 -8.33
N PHE A 385 39.59 -4.97 -7.38
CA PHE A 385 39.76 -4.69 -5.95
C PHE A 385 41.22 -4.93 -5.54
N GLY A 386 41.79 -3.96 -4.83
CA GLY A 386 43.16 -4.00 -4.33
C GLY A 386 43.55 -2.65 -3.72
N GLY A 387 44.61 -2.62 -2.91
CA GLY A 387 45.22 -1.37 -2.46
C GLY A 387 45.77 -0.59 -3.67
N PRO A 388 45.46 0.71 -3.80
CA PRO A 388 46.07 1.53 -4.85
C PRO A 388 47.54 1.82 -4.49
N ASP A 389 48.44 1.59 -5.45
CA ASP A 389 49.89 1.80 -5.29
C ASP A 389 50.32 3.17 -5.83
N ARG A 390 51.18 3.88 -5.09
CA ARG A 390 51.70 5.24 -5.38
C ARG A 390 52.54 5.32 -6.64
N GLU A 391 53.22 4.24 -7.01
CA GLU A 391 54.03 4.22 -8.23
C GLU A 391 53.14 4.09 -9.47
N HIS A 392 52.09 3.28 -9.39
CA HIS A 392 51.30 2.85 -10.54
C HIS A 392 49.89 3.46 -10.67
N THR A 393 49.37 4.14 -9.63
CA THR A 393 47.97 4.59 -9.56
C THR A 393 47.80 6.10 -9.57
N MET A 394 47.10 6.64 -10.57
CA MET A 394 46.74 8.06 -10.63
C MET A 394 45.60 8.40 -9.67
N GLY A 395 45.80 9.42 -8.82
CA GLY A 395 44.73 10.06 -8.05
C GLY A 395 44.41 9.42 -6.70
N MET A 396 45.38 8.73 -6.09
CA MET A 396 45.24 8.08 -4.77
C MET A 396 44.63 8.95 -3.67
N ARG A 397 43.80 8.31 -2.84
CA ARG A 397 43.15 8.96 -1.68
C ARG A 397 43.72 8.56 -0.31
N HIS A 398 44.24 7.34 -0.16
CA HIS A 398 44.97 6.91 1.03
C HIS A 398 45.86 5.70 0.71
N ASP A 399 46.84 5.44 1.58
CA ASP A 399 47.58 4.18 1.64
C ASP A 399 46.87 3.28 2.66
N ASP A 400 46.22 2.20 2.24
CA ASP A 400 45.81 1.07 3.09
C ASP A 400 45.28 -0.12 2.23
N ASP A 401 45.38 -1.34 2.77
CA ASP A 401 45.21 -2.59 2.01
C ASP A 401 43.74 -2.97 1.67
N GLY A 402 43.19 -2.33 0.64
CA GLY A 402 42.11 -2.89 -0.20
C GLY A 402 40.69 -2.98 0.39
N PHE A 403 40.50 -3.45 1.64
CA PHE A 403 39.22 -3.50 2.33
C PHE A 403 39.40 -3.24 3.82
N ALA A 404 38.63 -2.33 4.40
CA ALA A 404 38.64 -2.12 5.85
C ALA A 404 38.13 -3.39 6.58
N PRO A 405 38.90 -4.02 7.48
CA PRO A 405 38.54 -5.30 8.09
C PRO A 405 37.46 -5.17 9.19
N PRO A 406 36.65 -6.21 9.46
CA PRO A 406 35.69 -6.20 10.57
C PRO A 406 36.34 -5.83 11.90
N GLY A 407 35.72 -4.91 12.64
CA GLY A 407 36.25 -4.33 13.87
C GLY A 407 37.05 -3.03 13.68
N ALA A 408 37.51 -2.70 12.47
CA ALA A 408 38.17 -1.42 12.20
C ALA A 408 37.23 -0.23 12.47
N ARG A 409 37.76 0.85 13.05
CA ARG A 409 37.07 2.14 13.18
C ARG A 409 37.42 3.00 11.97
N VAL A 410 36.40 3.63 11.37
CA VAL A 410 36.56 4.52 10.21
C VAL A 410 35.61 5.73 10.32
N SER A 411 35.99 6.81 9.66
CA SER A 411 35.43 8.16 9.80
C SER A 411 35.63 9.01 8.55
N GLY A 412 34.63 9.79 8.18
CA GLY A 412 34.77 10.86 7.18
C GLY A 412 35.21 10.35 5.81
N ASP A 413 36.47 10.62 5.46
CA ASP A 413 37.09 10.32 4.17
C ASP A 413 37.83 8.98 4.10
N ASP A 414 37.84 8.19 5.18
CA ASP A 414 38.54 6.90 5.20
C ASP A 414 38.08 5.97 4.05
N VAL A 415 39.04 5.35 3.35
CA VAL A 415 38.77 4.42 2.24
C VAL A 415 38.27 3.09 2.81
N ILE A 416 37.02 2.74 2.53
CA ILE A 416 36.43 1.46 2.96
C ILE A 416 36.60 0.35 1.92
N ILE A 417 36.63 0.70 0.63
CA ILE A 417 36.82 -0.23 -0.49
C ILE A 417 37.86 0.37 -1.46
N GLY A 418 39.07 -0.19 -1.42
CA GLY A 418 40.13 0.03 -2.40
C GLY A 418 39.76 -0.57 -3.75
N LYS A 419 39.71 0.26 -4.78
CA LYS A 419 39.30 -0.12 -6.13
C LYS A 419 40.07 0.70 -7.16
N THR A 420 40.57 0.04 -8.20
CA THR A 420 41.29 0.72 -9.28
C THR A 420 40.86 0.18 -10.65
N THR A 421 40.79 1.07 -11.64
CA THR A 421 40.60 0.73 -13.04
C THR A 421 41.92 0.81 -13.81
N PRO A 422 42.20 -0.07 -14.79
CA PRO A 422 43.29 0.16 -15.73
C PRO A 422 42.97 1.37 -16.61
N ILE A 423 44.00 2.14 -16.99
CA ILE A 423 43.85 3.27 -17.91
C ILE A 423 44.01 2.75 -19.35
N SER A 424 42.99 2.98 -20.19
CA SER A 424 43.03 2.66 -21.63
C SER A 424 44.15 3.44 -22.32
N GLN A 425 44.97 2.76 -23.10
CA GLN A 425 46.15 3.40 -23.73
C GLN A 425 45.77 4.38 -24.86
N ASP A 426 44.56 4.29 -25.42
CA ASP A 426 44.10 5.16 -26.51
C ASP A 426 43.89 6.64 -26.10
N ASP A 427 43.65 6.93 -24.80
CA ASP A 427 43.58 8.30 -24.28
C ASP A 427 44.97 8.94 -24.11
N ALA A 428 46.06 8.16 -24.19
CA ALA A 428 47.41 8.65 -24.00
C ALA A 428 48.01 9.17 -25.32
N GLN A 429 48.08 10.49 -25.45
CA GLN A 429 48.64 11.19 -26.62
C GLN A 429 50.17 11.06 -26.72
N GLY A 430 50.67 9.86 -27.03
CA GLY A 430 52.05 9.60 -27.42
C GLY A 430 53.10 9.68 -26.29
N GLN A 431 52.70 9.75 -25.03
CA GLN A 431 53.60 9.66 -23.87
C GLN A 431 53.36 8.37 -23.09
N PRO A 432 54.41 7.71 -22.54
CA PRO A 432 54.22 6.61 -21.61
C PRO A 432 53.52 7.15 -20.36
N ALA A 433 52.30 6.69 -20.10
CA ALA A 433 51.54 7.11 -18.93
C ALA A 433 52.29 6.68 -17.65
N ARG A 434 52.72 7.66 -16.85
CA ARG A 434 53.42 7.45 -15.56
C ARG A 434 52.66 6.50 -14.61
N TYR A 435 51.33 6.45 -14.74
CA TYR A 435 50.44 5.60 -13.97
C TYR A 435 49.69 4.68 -14.93
N THR A 436 49.63 3.39 -14.62
CA THR A 436 48.93 2.37 -15.42
C THR A 436 47.48 2.17 -14.97
N ARG A 437 47.16 2.59 -13.74
CA ARG A 437 45.84 2.45 -13.11
C ARG A 437 45.34 3.79 -12.59
N LYS A 438 44.04 3.89 -12.31
CA LYS A 438 43.37 5.06 -11.77
C LYS A 438 42.59 4.69 -10.51
N ASP A 439 42.66 5.54 -9.48
CA ASP A 439 41.94 5.32 -8.23
C ASP A 439 40.42 5.57 -8.42
N HIS A 440 39.63 4.54 -8.12
CA HIS A 440 38.17 4.52 -8.12
C HIS A 440 37.63 4.03 -6.76
N SER A 441 38.44 4.13 -5.71
CA SER A 441 38.12 3.68 -4.36
C SER A 441 36.90 4.40 -3.77
N THR A 442 36.15 3.66 -2.95
CA THR A 442 34.96 4.16 -2.25
C THR A 442 35.35 4.53 -0.83
N ASN A 443 35.28 5.83 -0.54
CA ASN A 443 35.42 6.41 0.79
C ASN A 443 34.11 6.25 1.58
N LEU A 444 34.19 6.41 2.90
CA LEU A 444 33.01 6.75 3.72
C LEU A 444 32.51 8.17 3.33
N ARG A 445 31.46 8.66 3.99
CA ARG A 445 30.95 10.03 3.78
C ARG A 445 31.52 10.96 4.84
N HIS A 446 31.92 12.18 4.46
CA HIS A 446 32.49 13.22 5.32
C HIS A 446 31.84 13.39 6.72
N SER A 447 30.51 13.17 6.84
CA SER A 447 29.73 13.36 8.08
C SER A 447 29.35 12.05 8.80
N GLU A 448 29.87 10.91 8.37
CA GLU A 448 29.57 9.59 8.93
C GLU A 448 30.83 8.98 9.57
N ALA A 449 30.65 8.33 10.72
CA ALA A 449 31.72 7.61 11.44
C ALA A 449 31.15 6.37 12.13
N GLY A 450 31.96 5.32 12.23
CA GLY A 450 31.51 4.04 12.80
C GLY A 450 32.60 2.98 12.87
N ILE A 451 32.15 1.73 13.01
CA ILE A 451 33.00 0.54 13.06
C ILE A 451 32.52 -0.41 11.95
N VAL A 452 33.47 -1.01 11.23
CA VAL A 452 33.18 -2.06 10.25
C VAL A 452 32.59 -3.26 10.98
N ASP A 453 31.37 -3.63 10.63
CA ASP A 453 30.58 -4.61 11.38
C ASP A 453 30.67 -6.00 10.73
N GLN A 454 30.52 -6.06 9.40
CA GLN A 454 30.69 -7.28 8.60
C GLN A 454 31.21 -6.91 7.19
N VAL A 455 32.11 -7.74 6.65
CA VAL A 455 32.57 -7.68 5.25
C VAL A 455 32.13 -8.97 4.57
N LEU A 456 31.35 -8.86 3.50
CA LEU A 456 30.94 -9.97 2.64
C LEU A 456 31.65 -9.86 1.30
N LEU A 457 32.51 -10.85 1.03
CA LEU A 457 33.10 -11.11 -0.28
C LEU A 457 32.34 -12.26 -0.94
N THR A 458 31.89 -12.09 -2.17
CA THR A 458 31.19 -13.11 -2.97
C THR A 458 31.46 -12.86 -4.46
N THR A 459 31.00 -13.73 -5.34
CA THR A 459 30.82 -13.41 -6.76
C THR A 459 29.39 -12.95 -7.05
N ASN A 460 29.20 -12.20 -8.14
CA ASN A 460 27.90 -11.91 -8.71
C ASN A 460 27.47 -13.04 -9.68
N ALA A 461 26.27 -12.91 -10.28
CA ALA A 461 25.75 -13.90 -11.24
C ALA A 461 26.55 -13.98 -12.56
N ASP A 462 27.40 -12.98 -12.83
CA ASP A 462 28.24 -12.86 -14.03
C ASP A 462 29.69 -13.33 -13.75
N GLY A 463 29.96 -13.89 -12.56
CA GLY A 463 31.27 -14.38 -12.12
C GLY A 463 32.23 -13.32 -11.57
N LEU A 464 31.90 -12.03 -11.68
CA LEU A 464 32.72 -10.92 -11.18
C LEU A 464 32.74 -10.89 -9.64
N ARG A 465 33.86 -10.45 -9.07
CA ARG A 465 33.97 -10.23 -7.61
C ARG A 465 32.97 -9.16 -7.17
N PHE A 466 32.28 -9.38 -6.06
CA PHE A 466 31.27 -8.50 -5.51
C PHE A 466 31.44 -8.37 -4.00
N VAL A 467 31.40 -7.12 -3.51
CA VAL A 467 31.77 -6.78 -2.13
C VAL A 467 30.66 -5.96 -1.48
N LYS A 468 30.32 -6.31 -0.24
CA LYS A 468 29.45 -5.53 0.62
C LYS A 468 30.11 -5.37 2.00
N ILE A 469 30.30 -4.12 2.42
CA ILE A 469 30.74 -3.77 3.77
C ILE A 469 29.56 -3.16 4.53
N ARG A 470 29.24 -3.70 5.70
CA ARG A 470 28.25 -3.14 6.62
C ARG A 470 28.95 -2.33 7.70
N MET A 471 28.52 -1.08 7.85
CA MET A 471 28.99 -0.16 8.88
C MET A 471 28.01 -0.11 10.04
N ARG A 472 28.52 -0.08 11.28
CA ARG A 472 27.72 0.14 12.49
C ARG A 472 28.16 1.43 13.17
N SER A 473 27.20 2.33 13.39
CA SER A 473 27.34 3.57 14.13
C SER A 473 26.36 3.58 15.31
N VAL A 474 26.75 4.13 16.45
CA VAL A 474 25.92 4.16 17.67
C VAL A 474 25.46 5.59 17.89
N ARG A 475 24.15 5.85 17.69
CA ARG A 475 23.57 7.19 17.80
C ARG A 475 22.84 7.37 19.13
N ILE A 476 23.48 8.01 20.08
CA ILE A 476 22.88 8.41 21.37
C ILE A 476 21.82 9.51 21.10
N PRO A 477 20.69 9.57 21.83
CA PRO A 477 19.74 10.69 21.73
C PRO A 477 20.38 12.02 22.12
N GLN A 478 20.13 13.07 21.33
CA GLN A 478 20.72 14.40 21.55
C GLN A 478 19.75 15.54 21.15
N ILE A 479 20.12 16.77 21.47
CA ILE A 479 19.34 17.98 21.13
C ILE A 479 19.12 18.04 19.61
N GLY A 480 17.87 18.27 19.18
CA GLY A 480 17.47 18.26 17.77
C GLY A 480 16.96 16.92 17.23
N ASP A 481 17.21 15.79 17.89
CA ASP A 481 16.63 14.49 17.50
C ASP A 481 15.11 14.46 17.66
N LYS A 482 14.43 13.74 16.76
CA LYS A 482 12.96 13.71 16.71
C LYS A 482 12.33 12.50 17.39
N PHE A 483 11.34 12.78 18.21
CA PHE A 483 10.52 11.80 18.93
C PHE A 483 9.03 12.07 18.66
N SER A 484 8.18 11.06 18.86
CA SER A 484 6.71 11.20 18.80
C SER A 484 6.03 10.35 19.88
N SER A 485 4.92 10.85 20.43
CA SER A 485 3.94 9.98 21.11
C SER A 485 3.11 9.20 20.10
N ARG A 486 2.27 8.28 20.58
CA ARG A 486 1.28 7.55 19.77
C ARG A 486 0.08 8.37 19.28
N HIS A 487 0.00 9.66 19.61
CA HIS A 487 -1.15 10.53 19.30
C HIS A 487 -0.80 11.60 18.25
N GLY A 488 0.19 11.32 17.40
CA GLY A 488 0.69 12.27 16.39
C GLY A 488 1.44 13.48 16.96
N GLN A 489 1.82 13.45 18.26
CA GLN A 489 2.59 14.52 18.91
C GLN A 489 4.08 14.32 18.68
N LYS A 490 4.59 14.77 17.53
CA LYS A 490 6.03 14.85 17.25
C LYS A 490 6.69 16.10 17.87
N GLY A 491 7.93 15.96 18.32
CA GLY A 491 8.77 17.03 18.84
C GLY A 491 10.26 16.75 18.61
N THR A 492 11.10 17.72 18.97
CA THR A 492 12.57 17.62 19.04
C THR A 492 13.01 17.71 20.48
N ILE A 493 14.09 17.03 20.87
CA ILE A 493 14.78 17.34 22.15
C ILE A 493 15.28 18.79 22.07
N GLY A 494 14.92 19.61 23.06
CA GLY A 494 15.37 21.01 23.16
C GLY A 494 16.52 21.21 24.14
N MET A 495 16.49 20.50 25.27
CA MET A 495 17.50 20.48 26.33
C MET A 495 17.57 19.07 26.89
N ILE A 496 18.69 18.73 27.54
CA ILE A 496 18.89 17.48 28.29
C ILE A 496 19.47 17.90 29.66
N TYR A 497 18.93 17.33 30.73
CA TYR A 497 19.38 17.54 32.11
C TYR A 497 19.78 16.18 32.70
N THR A 498 20.69 16.21 33.66
CA THR A 498 21.02 15.06 34.51
C THR A 498 19.96 14.88 35.61
N GLN A 499 20.01 13.77 36.35
CA GLN A 499 18.91 13.36 37.24
C GLN A 499 18.71 14.35 38.41
N GLU A 500 19.80 14.92 38.91
CA GLU A 500 19.85 15.89 40.00
C GLU A 500 19.21 17.26 39.65
N ASP A 501 19.22 17.64 38.37
CA ASP A 501 18.57 18.87 37.89
C ASP A 501 17.08 18.66 37.55
N MET A 502 16.63 17.41 37.40
CA MET A 502 15.26 17.09 37.02
C MET A 502 14.30 17.11 38.23
N PRO A 503 13.05 17.57 38.05
CA PRO A 503 12.08 17.58 39.13
C PRO A 503 11.62 16.16 39.50
N TRP A 504 11.63 15.82 40.79
CA TRP A 504 11.22 14.50 41.30
C TRP A 504 9.86 14.52 42.00
N SER A 505 9.15 13.39 42.03
CA SER A 505 7.94 13.19 42.86
C SER A 505 8.28 12.88 44.31
N ALA A 506 7.27 12.81 45.19
CA ALA A 506 7.44 12.37 46.58
C ALA A 506 7.97 10.91 46.71
N GLU A 507 7.94 10.13 45.64
CA GLU A 507 8.47 8.76 45.55
C GLU A 507 9.88 8.73 44.92
N CYS A 508 10.54 9.90 44.84
CA CYS A 508 11.83 10.12 44.17
C CYS A 508 11.85 9.78 42.66
N ILE A 509 10.68 9.73 42.01
CA ILE A 509 10.57 9.45 40.57
C ILE A 509 10.85 10.74 39.78
N THR A 510 11.92 10.74 38.99
CA THR A 510 12.24 11.76 37.98
C THR A 510 11.70 11.35 36.60
N PRO A 511 11.07 12.24 35.82
CA PRO A 511 10.52 11.90 34.50
C PRO A 511 11.58 11.88 33.39
N ASP A 512 11.56 10.90 32.48
CA ASP A 512 12.49 10.85 31.34
C ASP A 512 12.27 11.98 30.31
N ILE A 513 11.01 12.44 30.17
CA ILE A 513 10.61 13.43 29.17
C ILE A 513 9.60 14.41 29.79
N ILE A 514 9.93 15.70 29.77
CA ILE A 514 8.98 16.79 30.12
C ILE A 514 8.41 17.37 28.82
N VAL A 515 7.08 17.49 28.76
CA VAL A 515 6.35 18.02 27.59
C VAL A 515 5.58 19.27 27.98
N ASN A 516 5.70 20.33 27.18
CA ASN A 516 5.01 21.60 27.42
C ASN A 516 3.47 21.43 27.34
N PRO A 517 2.69 21.82 28.38
CA PRO A 517 1.24 21.62 28.41
C PRO A 517 0.48 22.35 27.29
N HIS A 518 1.01 23.45 26.73
CA HIS A 518 0.39 24.14 25.59
C HIS A 518 0.28 23.27 24.32
N ALA A 519 1.00 22.14 24.26
CA ALA A 519 0.86 21.14 23.22
C ALA A 519 -0.46 20.35 23.27
N ILE A 520 -1.23 20.39 24.36
CA ILE A 520 -2.48 19.62 24.50
C ILE A 520 -3.72 20.39 24.00
N PRO A 521 -4.05 21.62 24.46
CA PRO A 521 -5.33 22.25 24.14
C PRO A 521 -5.55 22.48 22.64
N SER A 522 -4.53 22.97 21.94
CA SER A 522 -4.54 23.25 20.50
C SER A 522 -4.61 21.99 19.63
N ARG A 523 -4.26 20.81 20.18
CA ARG A 523 -4.22 19.53 19.45
C ARG A 523 -5.35 18.58 19.85
N MET A 524 -5.97 18.80 21.01
CA MET A 524 -7.06 17.99 21.58
C MET A 524 -6.72 16.48 21.65
N THR A 525 -5.45 16.13 21.85
CA THR A 525 -4.97 14.74 21.96
C THR A 525 -5.25 14.17 23.36
N ILE A 526 -6.52 14.18 23.76
CA ILE A 526 -6.98 13.71 25.08
C ILE A 526 -6.61 12.23 25.30
N GLY A 527 -6.57 11.44 24.22
CA GLY A 527 -6.09 10.05 24.25
C GLY A 527 -4.68 9.88 24.82
N GLN A 528 -3.79 10.88 24.72
CA GLN A 528 -2.46 10.81 25.33
C GLN A 528 -2.52 10.95 26.86
N LEU A 529 -3.45 11.76 27.38
CA LEU A 529 -3.67 11.87 28.83
C LEU A 529 -4.32 10.58 29.37
N VAL A 530 -5.29 10.03 28.64
CA VAL A 530 -5.93 8.75 29.01
C VAL A 530 -4.94 7.59 28.94
N GLU A 531 -4.07 7.54 27.92
CA GLU A 531 -2.95 6.59 27.85
C GLU A 531 -2.05 6.69 29.08
N CYS A 532 -1.70 7.91 29.50
CA CYS A 532 -0.82 8.14 30.65
C CYS A 532 -1.43 7.65 31.98
N ILE A 533 -2.70 7.99 32.25
CA ILE A 533 -3.42 7.52 33.45
C ILE A 533 -3.57 5.98 33.39
N MET A 534 -3.99 5.43 32.25
CA MET A 534 -4.16 3.99 32.07
C MET A 534 -2.83 3.22 32.17
N GLY A 535 -1.73 3.80 31.67
CA GLY A 535 -0.38 3.27 31.77
C GLY A 535 0.13 3.25 33.21
N LYS A 536 -0.20 4.28 34.00
CA LYS A 536 0.11 4.29 35.44
C LYS A 536 -0.67 3.19 36.18
N VAL A 537 -1.97 3.06 35.95
CA VAL A 537 -2.80 1.98 36.50
C VAL A 537 -2.25 0.61 36.09
N ALA A 538 -1.92 0.41 34.81
CA ALA A 538 -1.32 -0.81 34.28
C ALA A 538 -0.02 -1.20 35.01
N ALA A 539 0.89 -0.24 35.22
CA ALA A 539 2.14 -0.45 35.93
C ALA A 539 1.92 -0.90 37.39
N HIS A 540 1.13 -0.17 38.18
CA HIS A 540 0.91 -0.51 39.59
C HIS A 540 0.05 -1.77 39.80
N MET A 541 -0.84 -2.10 38.86
CA MET A 541 -1.65 -3.33 38.92
C MET A 541 -0.95 -4.56 38.32
N GLY A 542 0.25 -4.41 37.73
CA GLY A 542 0.99 -5.50 37.10
C GLY A 542 0.30 -6.12 35.88
N LYS A 543 -0.42 -5.32 35.08
CA LYS A 543 -1.26 -5.80 33.95
C LYS A 543 -1.14 -4.87 32.75
N GLU A 544 -1.27 -5.39 31.53
CA GLU A 544 -1.48 -4.52 30.35
C GLU A 544 -2.86 -3.83 30.41
N GLY A 545 -2.90 -2.55 30.06
CA GLY A 545 -4.14 -1.79 29.90
C GLY A 545 -4.71 -1.88 28.48
N ASP A 546 -5.99 -2.22 28.35
CA ASP A 546 -6.67 -2.26 27.05
C ASP A 546 -7.14 -0.85 26.64
N ALA A 547 -6.63 -0.35 25.51
CA ALA A 547 -7.06 0.89 24.85
C ALA A 547 -7.68 0.62 23.47
N THR A 548 -8.27 -0.56 23.26
CA THR A 548 -9.06 -0.86 22.06
C THR A 548 -10.22 0.13 21.95
N PRO A 549 -10.39 0.82 20.79
CA PRO A 549 -11.44 1.82 20.62
C PRO A 549 -12.83 1.19 20.65
N PHE A 550 -13.84 1.99 21.02
CA PHE A 550 -15.24 1.58 21.12
C PHE A 550 -15.50 0.47 22.15
N THR A 551 -14.74 0.47 23.24
CA THR A 551 -14.99 -0.31 24.46
C THR A 551 -15.77 0.53 25.49
N ASP A 552 -16.46 -0.13 26.42
CA ASP A 552 -17.25 0.53 27.49
C ASP A 552 -16.38 1.16 28.61
N ALA A 553 -15.04 1.18 28.44
CA ALA A 553 -14.09 1.69 29.42
C ALA A 553 -14.12 3.22 29.49
N THR A 554 -14.46 3.78 30.65
CA THR A 554 -14.59 5.22 30.86
C THR A 554 -13.41 5.81 31.64
N VAL A 555 -13.07 7.08 31.39
CA VAL A 555 -11.99 7.79 32.12
C VAL A 555 -12.24 7.80 33.63
N ASP A 556 -13.50 7.88 34.06
CA ASP A 556 -13.92 7.75 35.46
C ASP A 556 -13.56 6.38 36.05
N SER A 557 -13.81 5.28 35.34
CA SER A 557 -13.45 3.93 35.79
C SER A 557 -11.94 3.76 35.97
N ILE A 558 -11.14 4.35 35.07
CA ILE A 558 -9.67 4.34 35.13
C ILE A 558 -9.19 5.23 36.28
N SER A 559 -9.79 6.42 36.47
CA SER A 559 -9.46 7.33 37.57
C SER A 559 -9.74 6.71 38.94
N LYS A 560 -10.84 5.96 39.07
CA LYS A 560 -11.18 5.17 40.28
C LYS A 560 -10.24 4.00 40.50
N ALA A 561 -9.69 3.39 39.45
CA ALA A 561 -8.64 2.37 39.56
C ALA A 561 -7.31 2.98 40.04
N LEU A 562 -6.91 4.14 39.50
CA LEU A 562 -5.71 4.86 39.93
C LEU A 562 -5.80 5.27 41.41
N HIS A 563 -6.98 5.71 41.86
CA HIS A 563 -7.18 6.08 43.27
C HIS A 563 -7.09 4.89 44.23
N LYS A 564 -7.55 3.70 43.81
CA LYS A 564 -7.33 2.45 44.56
C LYS A 564 -5.86 2.04 44.65
N CYS A 565 -5.00 2.57 43.77
CA CYS A 565 -3.54 2.38 43.84
C CYS A 565 -2.85 3.42 44.74
N GLY A 566 -3.59 4.25 45.48
CA GLY A 566 -3.05 5.25 46.42
C GLY A 566 -2.77 6.64 45.83
N TYR A 567 -2.88 6.81 44.51
CA TYR A 567 -2.62 8.09 43.84
C TYR A 567 -3.86 8.99 43.73
N GLN A 568 -3.65 10.23 43.30
CA GLN A 568 -4.74 11.13 42.94
C GLN A 568 -5.44 10.65 41.65
N MET A 569 -6.77 10.72 41.61
CA MET A 569 -7.65 10.23 40.53
C MET A 569 -7.23 10.66 39.12
N HIS A 570 -6.63 11.84 38.97
CA HIS A 570 -6.26 12.43 37.68
C HIS A 570 -4.74 12.45 37.44
N SER A 571 -3.96 11.67 38.20
CA SER A 571 -2.49 11.56 38.09
C SER A 571 -1.71 12.88 38.23
N PHE A 572 -2.27 13.84 38.98
CA PHE A 572 -1.55 15.02 39.44
C PHE A 572 -0.79 14.72 40.73
N GLU A 573 0.50 15.01 40.74
CA GLU A 573 1.42 14.74 41.86
C GLU A 573 2.08 16.04 42.36
N ARG A 574 2.50 16.03 43.62
CA ARG A 574 3.43 17.04 44.15
C ARG A 574 4.84 16.67 43.74
N THR A 575 5.53 17.59 43.09
CA THR A 575 6.93 17.44 42.69
C THR A 575 7.79 18.56 43.29
N TYR A 576 9.09 18.30 43.34
CA TYR A 576 10.09 19.19 43.90
C TYR A 576 10.98 19.73 42.77
N ASN A 577 11.55 20.92 42.96
CA ASN A 577 12.44 21.56 42.00
C ASN A 577 13.88 21.02 42.14
N GLY A 578 14.46 20.53 41.04
CA GLY A 578 15.82 19.98 40.95
C GLY A 578 16.85 20.76 41.76
N HIS A 579 17.18 21.96 41.29
CA HIS A 579 18.26 22.78 41.83
C HIS A 579 18.02 23.37 43.23
N THR A 580 16.79 23.37 43.77
CA THR A 580 16.48 24.05 45.06
C THR A 580 15.81 23.17 46.12
N GLY A 581 15.40 21.95 45.78
CA GLY A 581 14.66 21.04 46.67
C GLY A 581 13.28 21.54 47.12
N ARG A 582 12.82 22.71 46.66
CA ARG A 582 11.53 23.30 47.06
C ARG A 582 10.37 22.64 46.31
N ILE A 583 9.24 22.45 47.00
CA ILE A 583 7.99 21.97 46.40
C ILE A 583 7.53 22.97 45.33
N LEU A 584 7.12 22.47 44.15
CA LEU A 584 6.51 23.30 43.12
C LEU A 584 5.06 23.66 43.51
N THR A 585 4.69 24.94 43.34
CA THR A 585 3.35 25.45 43.68
C THR A 585 2.23 24.79 42.87
N ALA A 586 2.53 24.34 41.65
CA ALA A 586 1.61 23.59 40.81
C ALA A 586 1.89 22.08 40.90
N MET A 587 0.83 21.28 41.06
CA MET A 587 0.92 19.83 40.90
C MET A 587 1.12 19.47 39.43
N ILE A 588 2.02 18.52 39.16
CA ILE A 588 2.39 18.11 37.80
C ILE A 588 1.65 16.82 37.43
N PHE A 589 1.13 16.76 36.21
CA PHE A 589 0.55 15.53 35.65
C PHE A 589 1.68 14.57 35.25
N LEU A 590 1.74 13.40 35.88
CA LEU A 590 2.85 12.44 35.73
C LEU A 590 2.33 11.01 35.51
N GLY A 591 3.05 10.24 34.68
CA GLY A 591 2.79 8.84 34.40
C GLY A 591 3.47 8.35 33.11
N PRO A 592 3.52 7.04 32.86
CA PRO A 592 4.22 6.47 31.70
C PRO A 592 3.40 6.60 30.42
N THR A 593 4.05 6.93 29.30
CA THR A 593 3.44 7.03 27.95
C THR A 593 4.40 6.45 26.92
N TYR A 594 3.90 5.70 25.93
CA TYR A 594 4.80 5.09 24.94
C TYR A 594 5.27 6.12 23.89
N TYR A 595 6.59 6.37 23.88
CA TYR A 595 7.25 7.27 22.94
C TYR A 595 8.07 6.50 21.89
N GLN A 596 8.15 7.08 20.69
CA GLN A 596 8.84 6.54 19.53
C GLN A 596 9.98 7.49 19.13
N ARG A 597 11.23 7.02 19.10
CA ARG A 597 12.33 7.76 18.44
C ARG A 597 12.20 7.56 16.93
N LEU A 598 12.23 8.66 16.18
CA LEU A 598 12.07 8.65 14.73
C LEU A 598 13.44 8.59 14.03
N LYS A 599 13.51 8.05 12.80
CA LYS A 599 14.72 8.02 11.96
C LYS A 599 15.20 9.38 11.43
N HIS A 600 14.93 10.45 12.18
CA HIS A 600 15.24 11.83 11.85
C HIS A 600 16.14 12.42 12.94
N MET A 601 17.41 12.05 12.90
CA MET A 601 18.45 12.53 13.81
C MET A 601 19.04 13.86 13.31
N VAL A 602 19.70 14.60 14.20
CA VAL A 602 20.27 15.93 13.89
C VAL A 602 21.55 15.84 13.03
N ASP A 603 22.45 14.88 13.32
CA ASP A 603 23.70 14.67 12.57
C ASP A 603 23.46 14.41 11.09
N ASP A 604 22.33 13.78 10.76
CA ASP A 604 21.98 13.38 9.40
C ASP A 604 21.43 14.57 8.58
N LYS A 605 21.29 15.74 9.21
CA LYS A 605 20.65 16.95 8.66
C LYS A 605 21.49 18.21 8.79
N ILE A 606 22.40 18.30 9.77
CA ILE A 606 23.32 19.44 9.90
C ILE A 606 24.19 19.57 8.64
N HIS A 607 24.19 20.75 8.02
CA HIS A 607 24.95 21.00 6.79
C HIS A 607 25.45 22.44 6.76
N SER A 608 26.67 22.63 6.25
CA SER A 608 27.32 23.94 6.13
C SER A 608 28.35 23.89 5.01
N ARG A 609 28.41 24.93 4.18
CA ARG A 609 29.34 25.04 3.05
C ARG A 609 30.01 26.42 3.04
N GLY A 610 31.32 26.46 3.21
CA GLY A 610 32.12 27.68 2.99
C GLY A 610 32.56 27.81 1.53
N ARG A 611 33.25 26.78 1.03
CA ARG A 611 33.53 26.53 -0.40
C ARG A 611 33.35 25.03 -0.64
N GLY A 612 33.21 24.60 -1.88
CA GLY A 612 32.93 23.19 -2.21
C GLY A 612 32.71 22.97 -3.71
N PRO A 613 32.35 21.74 -4.13
CA PRO A 613 32.25 21.36 -5.54
C PRO A 613 31.19 22.18 -6.30
N VAL A 614 31.39 22.28 -7.61
CA VAL A 614 30.69 23.18 -8.53
C VAL A 614 30.24 22.37 -9.75
N GLN A 615 29.01 22.61 -10.22
CA GLN A 615 28.51 21.99 -11.45
C GLN A 615 29.31 22.52 -12.66
N ILE A 616 29.86 21.61 -13.47
CA ILE A 616 30.75 21.97 -14.60
C ILE A 616 30.01 22.87 -15.63
N LEU A 617 28.74 22.58 -15.90
CA LEU A 617 27.93 23.28 -16.91
C LEU A 617 27.55 24.71 -16.49
N THR A 618 26.97 24.87 -15.30
CA THR A 618 26.39 26.14 -14.83
C THR A 618 27.35 27.00 -14.02
N ARG A 619 28.49 26.43 -13.59
CA ARG A 619 29.41 27.00 -12.59
C ARG A 619 28.75 27.39 -11.25
N GLN A 620 27.57 26.84 -10.97
CA GLN A 620 26.87 26.99 -9.69
C GLN A 620 27.32 25.93 -8.68
N PRO A 621 27.12 26.14 -7.36
CA PRO A 621 27.28 25.09 -6.36
C PRO A 621 26.64 23.75 -6.76
N ALA A 622 27.30 22.64 -6.45
CA ALA A 622 26.68 21.32 -6.56
C ALA A 622 25.41 21.22 -5.69
N GLU A 623 24.52 20.28 -5.99
CA GLU A 623 23.31 20.04 -5.20
C GLU A 623 23.45 18.83 -4.27
N GLY A 624 22.84 18.94 -3.08
CA GLY A 624 22.68 17.84 -2.12
C GLY A 624 23.77 17.76 -1.05
N ARG A 625 23.34 17.51 0.20
CA ARG A 625 24.21 17.38 1.39
C ARG A 625 25.34 16.37 1.20
N SER A 626 25.06 15.20 0.62
CA SER A 626 26.04 14.13 0.39
C SER A 626 27.00 14.38 -0.79
N ARG A 627 27.09 15.61 -1.27
CA ARG A 627 28.00 16.12 -2.31
C ARG A 627 28.53 17.52 -1.95
N ASP A 628 28.47 17.86 -0.65
CA ASP A 628 28.78 19.18 -0.08
C ASP A 628 28.14 20.34 -0.85
N GLY A 629 26.90 20.13 -1.26
CA GLY A 629 26.16 21.06 -2.11
C GLY A 629 25.83 22.40 -1.45
N GLY A 630 25.33 23.32 -2.26
CA GLY A 630 24.67 24.53 -1.78
C GLY A 630 23.37 24.24 -1.02
N LEU A 631 22.80 25.30 -0.46
CA LEU A 631 21.44 25.37 0.07
C LEU A 631 20.55 26.11 -0.93
#